data_AF-A0A9D8SGY1-F1
#
_entry.id   AF-A0A9D8SGY1-F1
#
_cell.length_a   1.000
_cell.length_b   1.000
_cell.length_c   1.000
_cell.angle_alpha   90.00
_cell.angle_beta   90.00
_cell.angle_gamma   90.00
#
_symmetry.space_group_name_H-M   'P 1'
#
loop_
_entity.id
_entity.type
_entity.pdbx_description
1 polymer ?
#
loop_
_entity_poly.entity_id
_entity_poly.type
_entity_poly.pdbx_seq_one_letter_code
_entity_poly.pdbx_strand_id
1 'polypeptide(L)'
;MRNLLKGAFYMMLAIALISCSDDEEYVEPILDVTPNNIAGEWCLESWNDAPLAEGSYVYISFERADRTYTLYQNVDSAPARTLTGRYYITTDMELGAVIRGDYDFGVGEWAHRYVVKDLTAKSMTWIAKDNPDDVSVYVRCEIPEQVK
;
A
#
# COMPACT_ATOMS: atom_id res chain seq x y z
N MET A 1 61.06 -22.96 51.78
CA MET A 1 62.37 -22.61 51.21
C MET A 1 62.23 -22.63 49.70
N ARG A 2 62.60 -21.52 49.02
CA ARG A 2 63.30 -21.42 47.71
C ARG A 2 62.93 -22.48 46.65
N ASN A 3 62.56 -22.20 45.41
CA ASN A 3 62.95 -21.09 44.53
C ASN A 3 62.55 -21.46 43.07
N LEU A 4 62.50 -20.44 42.19
CA LEU A 4 62.91 -20.45 40.76
C LEU A 4 61.94 -20.93 39.64
N LEU A 5 61.32 -19.92 39.00
CA LEU A 5 61.38 -19.58 37.56
C LEU A 5 61.53 -20.71 36.52
N LYS A 6 60.50 -20.87 35.66
CA LYS A 6 60.64 -21.06 34.19
C LYS A 6 59.45 -20.42 33.47
N GLY A 7 59.73 -19.53 32.52
CA GLY A 7 58.73 -18.80 31.76
C GLY A 7 58.02 -19.64 30.70
N ALA A 8 56.84 -19.18 30.30
CA ALA A 8 56.23 -19.48 29.01
C ALA A 8 55.40 -18.26 28.60
N PHE A 9 55.87 -17.58 27.57
CA PHE A 9 55.15 -16.54 26.85
C PHE A 9 54.12 -17.24 25.95
N TYR A 10 52.82 -17.02 26.17
CA TYR A 10 51.80 -17.33 25.17
C TYR A 10 50.86 -16.14 25.05
N MET A 11 51.11 -15.37 24.01
CA MET A 11 50.26 -14.32 23.49
C MET A 11 49.00 -14.98 22.91
N MET A 12 47.85 -14.83 23.57
CA MET A 12 46.56 -15.12 22.97
C MET A 12 45.99 -13.83 22.38
N LEU A 13 45.93 -13.84 21.05
CA LEU A 13 45.35 -12.83 20.18
C LEU A 13 43.83 -12.74 20.45
N ALA A 14 43.39 -11.64 21.06
CA ALA A 14 41.97 -11.32 21.14
C ALA A 14 41.53 -10.76 19.78
N ILE A 15 40.93 -11.61 18.94
CA ILE A 15 40.19 -11.13 17.76
C ILE A 15 38.85 -10.63 18.28
N ALA A 16 38.73 -9.31 18.40
CA ALA A 16 37.45 -8.65 18.54
C ALA A 16 36.65 -8.92 17.24
N LEU A 17 35.54 -9.63 17.37
CA LEU A 17 34.53 -9.70 16.31
C LEU A 17 33.90 -8.31 16.20
N ILE A 18 34.45 -7.49 15.32
CA ILE A 18 33.75 -6.32 14.78
C ILE A 18 32.66 -6.90 13.86
N SER A 19 31.47 -7.07 14.41
CA SER A 19 30.26 -7.21 13.62
C SER A 19 29.98 -5.85 12.99
N CYS A 20 30.39 -5.65 11.73
CA CYS A 20 29.83 -4.59 10.90
C CYS A 20 28.37 -4.94 10.63
N SER A 21 27.45 -4.37 11.42
CA SER A 21 26.06 -4.26 11.00
C SER A 21 26.00 -3.14 9.97
N ASP A 22 26.14 -3.48 8.69
CA ASP A 22 25.57 -2.66 7.63
C ASP A 22 24.05 -2.78 7.80
N ASP A 23 23.47 -1.84 8.54
CA ASP A 23 22.03 -1.64 8.60
C ASP A 23 21.60 -1.07 7.23
N GLU A 24 21.53 -1.93 6.22
CA GLU A 24 20.86 -1.61 4.96
C GLU A 24 19.39 -1.34 5.27
N GLU A 25 18.99 -0.06 5.19
CA GLU A 25 17.60 0.35 5.31
C GLU A 25 16.77 -0.39 4.25
N TYR A 26 15.84 -1.22 4.70
CA TYR A 26 14.96 -1.97 3.80
C TYR A 26 14.10 -0.98 3.01
N VAL A 27 14.37 -0.86 1.70
CA VAL A 27 13.54 -0.09 0.77
C VAL A 27 12.45 -1.02 0.23
N GLU A 28 11.19 -0.68 0.46
CA GLU A 28 10.08 -1.48 -0.04
C GLU A 28 10.00 -1.37 -1.58
N PRO A 29 9.88 -2.50 -2.30
CA PRO A 29 9.89 -2.48 -3.75
C PRO A 29 8.63 -1.81 -4.31
N ILE A 30 8.84 -0.92 -5.28
CA ILE A 30 7.77 -0.35 -6.10
C ILE A 30 7.32 -1.40 -7.12
N LEU A 31 6.00 -1.61 -7.22
CA LEU A 31 5.38 -2.58 -8.09
C LEU A 31 4.74 -1.90 -9.30
N ASP A 32 4.73 -2.60 -10.44
CA ASP A 32 3.93 -2.17 -11.59
C ASP A 32 2.44 -2.22 -11.24
N VAL A 33 1.70 -1.20 -11.67
CA VAL A 33 0.25 -1.16 -11.48
C VAL A 33 -0.40 -2.09 -12.50
N THR A 34 -0.70 -3.30 -12.04
CA THR A 34 -1.34 -4.36 -12.84
C THR A 34 -2.50 -4.95 -12.04
N PRO A 35 -3.49 -5.59 -12.70
CA PRO A 35 -4.57 -6.30 -12.00
C PRO A 35 -4.06 -7.31 -10.99
N ASN A 36 -2.88 -7.91 -11.22
CA ASN A 36 -2.29 -8.87 -10.29
C ASN A 36 -1.76 -8.19 -9.01
N ASN A 37 -1.08 -7.05 -9.16
CA ASN A 37 -0.43 -6.38 -8.03
C ASN A 37 -1.42 -5.56 -7.18
N ILE A 38 -2.50 -5.04 -7.78
CA ILE A 38 -3.54 -4.30 -7.03
C ILE A 38 -4.62 -5.20 -6.42
N ALA A 39 -4.70 -6.47 -6.80
CA ALA A 39 -5.72 -7.40 -6.31
C ALA A 39 -5.75 -7.48 -4.77
N GLY A 40 -6.93 -7.71 -4.20
CA GLY A 40 -7.15 -7.79 -2.76
C GLY A 40 -7.72 -6.51 -2.14
N GLU A 41 -7.64 -6.44 -0.82
CA GLU A 41 -8.35 -5.44 -0.01
C GLU A 41 -7.45 -4.25 0.35
N TRP A 42 -8.07 -3.07 0.35
CA TRP A 42 -7.44 -1.78 0.59
C TRP A 42 -8.36 -0.85 1.38
N CYS A 43 -7.78 -0.08 2.28
CA CYS A 43 -8.45 0.89 3.12
C CYS A 43 -7.91 2.29 2.83
N LEU A 44 -8.80 3.26 2.65
CA LEU A 44 -8.41 4.66 2.54
C LEU A 44 -7.88 5.14 3.90
N GLU A 45 -6.59 5.43 3.95
CA GLU A 45 -5.91 5.95 5.14
C GLU A 45 -6.06 7.47 5.24
N SER A 46 -5.88 8.17 4.12
CA SER A 46 -6.01 9.61 4.04
C SER A 46 -6.61 10.08 2.72
N TRP A 47 -7.29 11.23 2.79
CA TRP A 47 -7.80 11.97 1.65
C TRP A 47 -7.34 13.42 1.75
N ASN A 48 -6.64 13.91 0.73
CA ASN A 48 -6.06 15.25 0.65
C ASN A 48 -5.18 15.56 1.88
N ASP A 49 -4.26 14.64 2.18
CA ASP A 49 -3.32 14.67 3.32
C ASP A 49 -3.97 14.70 4.71
N ALA A 50 -5.28 14.45 4.81
CA ALA A 50 -6.01 14.40 6.06
C ALA A 50 -6.58 12.99 6.32
N PRO A 51 -6.57 12.50 7.57
CA PRO A 51 -7.29 11.28 7.91
C PRO A 51 -8.80 11.49 7.72
N LEU A 52 -9.51 10.38 7.53
CA LEU A 52 -10.97 10.42 7.51
C LEU A 52 -11.53 10.83 8.88
N ALA A 53 -12.73 11.42 8.88
CA ALA A 53 -13.44 11.72 10.12
C ALA A 53 -13.67 10.43 10.93
N GLU A 54 -13.66 10.54 12.26
CA GLU A 54 -13.83 9.39 13.14
C GLU A 54 -15.10 8.59 12.79
N GLY A 55 -14.96 7.27 12.68
CA GLY A 55 -16.04 6.38 12.27
C GLY A 55 -16.34 6.34 10.77
N SER A 56 -15.66 7.17 9.96
CA SER A 56 -15.76 7.12 8.50
C SER A 56 -14.76 6.14 7.90
N TYR A 57 -15.14 5.52 6.80
CA TYR A 57 -14.30 4.58 6.06
C TYR A 57 -14.63 4.58 4.56
N VAL A 58 -13.62 4.22 3.78
CA VAL A 58 -13.72 3.81 2.39
C VAL A 58 -12.82 2.60 2.22
N TYR A 59 -13.40 1.47 1.85
CA TYR A 59 -12.69 0.21 1.63
C TYR A 59 -12.96 -0.28 0.22
N ILE A 60 -11.94 -0.76 -0.48
CA ILE A 60 -12.08 -1.32 -1.81
C ILE A 60 -11.39 -2.68 -1.91
N SER A 61 -12.12 -3.67 -2.44
CA SER A 61 -11.60 -5.00 -2.74
C SER A 61 -11.56 -5.19 -4.25
N PHE A 62 -10.40 -5.53 -4.80
CA PHE A 62 -10.21 -5.81 -6.22
C PHE A 62 -10.08 -7.31 -6.50
N GLU A 63 -10.92 -7.83 -7.39
CA GLU A 63 -10.76 -9.16 -7.97
C GLU A 63 -10.01 -9.07 -9.30
N ARG A 64 -8.95 -9.88 -9.46
CA ARG A 64 -8.08 -9.86 -10.62
C ARG A 64 -8.71 -10.53 -11.84
N ALA A 65 -9.43 -11.64 -11.64
CA ALA A 65 -9.83 -12.53 -12.72
C ALA A 65 -10.83 -11.85 -13.67
N ASP A 66 -11.86 -11.26 -13.08
CA ASP A 66 -12.94 -10.59 -13.81
C ASP A 66 -12.78 -9.07 -13.88
N ARG A 67 -11.72 -8.52 -13.26
CA ARG A 67 -11.49 -7.08 -13.10
C ARG A 67 -12.69 -6.37 -12.47
N THR A 68 -13.23 -6.96 -11.42
CA THR A 68 -14.34 -6.41 -10.64
C THR A 68 -13.85 -5.83 -9.34
N TYR A 69 -14.62 -4.93 -8.76
CA TYR A 69 -14.35 -4.41 -7.42
C TYR A 69 -15.63 -4.36 -6.58
N THR A 70 -15.45 -4.36 -5.27
CA THR A 70 -16.48 -3.98 -4.28
C THR A 70 -15.94 -2.85 -3.44
N LEU A 71 -16.68 -1.75 -3.37
CA LEU A 71 -16.37 -0.54 -2.60
C LEU A 71 -17.39 -0.41 -1.46
N TYR A 72 -16.90 -0.31 -0.22
CA TYR A 72 -17.69 -0.08 0.97
C TYR A 72 -17.37 1.30 1.51
N GLN A 73 -18.37 2.15 1.74
CA GLN A 73 -18.13 3.51 2.25
C GLN A 73 -19.28 4.07 3.08
N ASN A 74 -18.97 5.05 3.93
CA ASN A 74 -19.96 5.85 4.66
C ASN A 74 -19.62 7.35 4.70
N VAL A 75 -18.68 7.82 3.88
CA VAL A 75 -18.19 9.22 3.87
C VAL A 75 -19.20 10.23 3.30
N ASP A 76 -20.12 9.79 2.45
CA ASP A 76 -21.03 10.66 1.69
C ASP A 76 -22.52 10.41 2.01
N SER A 77 -22.81 9.46 2.90
CA SER A 77 -24.17 8.97 3.11
C SER A 77 -24.39 8.37 4.49
N ALA A 78 -25.56 8.65 5.06
CA ALA A 78 -26.21 7.77 6.02
C ALA A 78 -27.35 7.07 5.27
N PRO A 79 -27.38 5.72 5.14
CA PRO A 79 -26.51 4.68 5.67
C PRO A 79 -25.27 4.38 4.79
N ALA A 80 -24.36 3.52 5.30
CA ALA A 80 -23.25 2.97 4.54
C ALA A 80 -23.71 2.32 3.22
N ARG A 81 -22.84 2.36 2.22
CA ARG A 81 -23.10 1.90 0.86
C ARG A 81 -22.09 0.85 0.43
N THR A 82 -22.60 -0.12 -0.32
CA THR A 82 -21.80 -1.08 -1.08
C THR A 82 -22.01 -0.81 -2.55
N LEU A 83 -20.93 -0.52 -3.27
CA LEU A 83 -20.92 -0.22 -4.70
C LEU A 83 -20.06 -1.28 -5.38
N THR A 84 -20.58 -1.88 -6.44
CA THR A 84 -19.86 -2.87 -7.24
C THR A 84 -19.66 -2.37 -8.66
N GLY A 85 -18.69 -2.95 -9.35
CA GLY A 85 -18.41 -2.56 -10.72
C GLY A 85 -17.19 -3.25 -11.30
N ARG A 86 -16.71 -2.69 -12.42
CA ARG A 86 -15.49 -3.13 -13.10
C ARG A 86 -14.44 -2.03 -13.09
N TYR A 87 -13.18 -2.42 -13.04
CA TYR A 87 -12.05 -1.50 -13.15
C TYR A 87 -11.20 -1.81 -14.38
N TYR A 88 -10.48 -0.80 -14.84
CA TYR A 88 -9.60 -0.87 -15.99
C TYR A 88 -8.33 -0.09 -15.68
N ILE A 89 -7.19 -0.68 -16.05
CA ILE A 89 -5.88 -0.02 -15.96
C ILE A 89 -5.38 0.22 -17.37
N THR A 90 -4.99 1.45 -17.64
CA THR A 90 -4.35 1.86 -18.90
C THR A 90 -3.06 2.60 -18.60
N THR A 91 -2.10 2.54 -19.51
CA THR A 91 -0.86 3.32 -19.40
C THR A 91 -0.99 4.59 -20.22
N ASP A 92 -0.86 5.73 -19.55
CA ASP A 92 -0.69 7.04 -20.15
C ASP A 92 0.83 7.33 -20.30
N MET A 93 1.25 7.86 -21.45
CA MET A 93 2.67 8.04 -21.76
C MET A 93 3.35 9.08 -20.86
N GLU A 94 2.60 10.07 -20.37
CA GLU A 94 3.12 11.15 -19.54
C GLU A 94 2.89 10.86 -18.05
N LEU A 95 1.70 10.34 -17.72
CA LEU A 95 1.28 10.20 -16.33
C LEU A 95 1.64 8.84 -15.71
N GLY A 96 1.82 7.80 -16.54
CA GLY A 96 2.01 6.42 -16.11
C GLY A 96 0.69 5.66 -16.00
N ALA A 97 0.55 4.79 -15.00
CA ALA A 97 -0.64 3.97 -14.85
C ALA A 97 -1.86 4.80 -14.42
N VAL A 98 -2.96 4.64 -15.14
CA VAL A 98 -4.25 5.26 -14.87
C VAL A 98 -5.28 4.17 -14.64
N ILE A 99 -5.92 4.20 -13.47
CA ILE A 99 -7.07 3.37 -13.14
C ILE A 99 -8.37 4.16 -13.33
N ARG A 100 -9.39 3.49 -13.86
CA ARG A 100 -10.76 3.97 -13.93
C ARG A 100 -11.71 2.83 -13.63
N GLY A 101 -12.95 3.14 -13.28
CA GLY A 101 -13.97 2.13 -13.09
C GLY A 101 -15.36 2.59 -13.50
N ASP A 102 -16.21 1.60 -13.72
CA ASP A 102 -17.62 1.76 -14.03
C ASP A 102 -18.42 1.07 -12.93
N TYR A 103 -19.48 1.72 -12.46
CA TYR A 103 -20.44 1.11 -11.55
C TYR A 103 -21.35 0.14 -12.29
N ASP A 104 -21.75 -0.93 -11.59
CA ASP A 104 -22.75 -1.86 -12.09
C ASP A 104 -24.12 -1.16 -12.29
N PHE A 105 -25.04 -1.86 -12.95
CA PHE A 105 -26.42 -1.42 -13.20
C PHE A 105 -26.55 -0.12 -14.03
N GLY A 106 -25.50 0.25 -14.78
CA GLY A 106 -25.52 1.39 -15.70
C GLY A 106 -25.53 2.75 -15.01
N VAL A 107 -25.03 2.83 -13.77
CA VAL A 107 -24.97 4.07 -12.99
C VAL A 107 -23.93 5.06 -13.54
N GLY A 108 -22.91 4.56 -14.25
CA GLY A 108 -21.91 5.39 -14.95
C GLY A 108 -20.48 5.09 -14.51
N GLU A 109 -19.55 5.96 -14.92
CA GLU A 109 -18.14 5.88 -14.51
C GLU A 109 -17.95 6.42 -13.09
N TRP A 110 -16.82 6.09 -12.48
CA TRP A 110 -16.32 6.79 -11.28
C TRP A 110 -16.20 8.29 -11.52
N ALA A 111 -16.21 9.08 -10.44
CA ALA A 111 -16.12 10.54 -10.51
C ALA A 111 -14.85 11.01 -11.23
N HIS A 112 -13.73 10.33 -10.98
CA HIS A 112 -12.45 10.63 -11.61
C HIS A 112 -11.80 9.37 -12.17
N ARG A 113 -10.83 9.60 -13.05
CA ARG A 113 -9.79 8.61 -13.39
C ARG A 113 -8.58 8.95 -12.55
N TYR A 114 -7.91 7.95 -12.01
CA TYR A 114 -6.83 8.18 -11.06
C TYR A 114 -5.50 7.72 -11.64
N VAL A 115 -4.49 8.57 -11.55
CA VAL A 115 -3.09 8.17 -11.72
C VAL A 115 -2.68 7.42 -10.46
N VAL A 116 -2.23 6.18 -10.60
CA VAL A 116 -1.75 5.37 -9.48
C VAL A 116 -0.24 5.50 -9.37
N LYS A 117 0.22 5.94 -8.20
CA LYS A 117 1.64 6.15 -7.85
C LYS A 117 1.99 5.31 -6.63
N ASP A 118 3.29 5.08 -6.47
CA ASP A 118 3.89 4.50 -5.27
C ASP A 118 3.21 3.21 -4.79
N LEU A 119 2.80 2.36 -5.73
CA LEU A 119 2.24 1.05 -5.41
C LEU A 119 3.34 0.18 -4.82
N THR A 120 3.17 -0.23 -3.57
CA THR A 120 3.98 -1.23 -2.90
C THR A 120 3.13 -2.45 -2.52
N ALA A 121 3.72 -3.39 -1.79
CA ALA A 121 2.96 -4.47 -1.18
C ALA A 121 1.97 -3.97 -0.11
N LYS A 122 2.11 -2.73 0.40
CA LYS A 122 1.38 -2.21 1.56
C LYS A 122 0.55 -0.97 1.27
N SER A 123 0.93 -0.14 0.31
CA SER A 123 0.21 1.10 0.03
C SER A 123 0.12 1.40 -1.47
N MET A 124 -0.76 2.33 -1.83
CA MET A 124 -0.80 2.97 -3.13
C MET A 124 -1.43 4.36 -3.03
N THR A 125 -0.95 5.28 -3.85
CA THR A 125 -1.46 6.66 -3.92
C THR A 125 -2.25 6.86 -5.21
N TRP A 126 -3.43 7.43 -5.11
CA TRP A 126 -4.33 7.72 -6.22
C TRP A 126 -4.50 9.23 -6.34
N ILE A 127 -4.19 9.78 -7.50
CA ILE A 127 -4.30 11.22 -7.79
C ILE A 127 -5.30 11.39 -8.93
N ALA A 128 -6.37 12.17 -8.74
CA ALA A 128 -7.33 12.38 -9.81
C ALA A 128 -6.66 13.08 -11.01
N LYS A 129 -6.83 12.52 -12.20
CA LYS A 129 -6.17 12.98 -13.43
C LYS A 129 -6.58 14.41 -13.81
N ASP A 130 -7.82 14.78 -13.52
CA ASP A 130 -8.41 16.09 -13.80
C ASP A 130 -8.40 17.05 -12.60
N ASN A 131 -8.03 16.56 -11.41
CA ASN A 131 -7.90 17.36 -10.20
C ASN A 131 -6.73 16.86 -9.33
N PRO A 132 -5.50 17.36 -9.54
CA PRO A 132 -4.33 16.91 -8.79
C PRO A 132 -4.40 17.12 -7.28
N ASP A 133 -5.31 17.97 -6.81
CA ASP A 133 -5.56 18.21 -5.38
C ASP A 133 -6.46 17.13 -4.75
N ASP A 134 -7.08 16.25 -5.54
CA ASP A 134 -7.80 15.07 -5.05
C ASP A 134 -6.83 13.87 -4.98
N VAL A 135 -6.33 13.63 -3.77
CA VAL A 135 -5.30 12.63 -3.49
C VAL A 135 -5.81 11.66 -2.43
N SER A 136 -5.87 10.38 -2.78
CA SER A 136 -6.27 9.30 -1.88
C SER A 136 -5.10 8.36 -1.63
N VAL A 137 -4.77 8.11 -0.35
CA VAL A 137 -3.75 7.12 0.03
C VAL A 137 -4.45 5.88 0.57
N TYR A 138 -4.23 4.76 -0.09
CA TYR A 138 -4.75 3.46 0.31
C TYR A 138 -3.66 2.61 0.95
N VAL A 139 -4.01 1.89 2.01
CA VAL A 139 -3.17 0.89 2.66
C VAL A 139 -3.82 -0.49 2.63
N ARG A 140 -3.03 -1.55 2.58
CA ARG A 140 -3.53 -2.91 2.70
C ARG A 140 -4.22 -3.11 4.04
N CYS A 141 -5.35 -3.80 4.02
CA CYS A 141 -6.10 -4.11 5.21
C CYS A 141 -6.91 -5.39 5.02
N GLU A 142 -7.49 -5.86 6.13
CA GLU A 142 -8.58 -6.84 6.13
C GLU A 142 -9.88 -6.07 6.38
N ILE A 143 -10.78 -6.08 5.40
CA ILE A 143 -12.08 -5.39 5.49
C ILE A 143 -12.92 -6.12 6.55
N PRO A 144 -13.45 -5.41 7.58
CA PRO A 144 -14.21 -6.04 8.64
C PRO A 144 -15.46 -6.76 8.11
N GLU A 145 -15.73 -7.98 8.59
CA GLU A 145 -16.86 -8.80 8.13
C GLU A 145 -18.22 -8.14 8.37
N GLN A 146 -18.37 -7.28 9.39
CA GLN A 146 -19.61 -6.52 9.60
C GLN A 146 -19.88 -5.43 8.54
N VAL A 147 -18.87 -5.10 7.73
CA VAL A 147 -18.97 -4.14 6.62
C VAL A 147 -19.25 -4.85 5.29
N LYS A 148 -18.84 -6.12 5.16
CA LYS A 148 -19.04 -6.93 3.94
C LYS A 148 -20.48 -7.37 3.75
#